data_AF-Q8TH15-F1
#
_entry.id   AF-Q8TH15-F1
#
_cell.length_a   1.000
_cell.length_b   1.000
_cell.length_c   1.000
_cell.angle_alpha   90.00
_cell.angle_beta   90.00
_cell.angle_gamma   90.00
#
_symmetry.space_group_name_H-M   'P 1'
#
loop_
_entity.id
_entity.type
_entity.pdbx_description
1 polymer ?
#
loop_
_entity_poly.entity_id
_entity_poly.type
_entity_poly.pdbx_seq_one_letter_code
_entity_poly.pdbx_strand_id
1 'polypeptide(L)'
;MIFINREREMKILEKEWENRPSFVVLYGRRRVGKTRLLREFSKAKKTFFFVFPEAIKEIQMREFKDAMADFLGDEFIRKLKTDNWFDLLKYLAEEVDDCLIVLDEFTYAVKSDRKILSDLQRVWDIILSEKKVMLVLSAPLLGMMWDEVLSHASPLYGRRTRSMHLKPLNYPDALNFFSDWEFGIRAYMLVGGIPSYLKLASRYNTIEDFLREEFLSDYGFFYDEPYVLLSEELRELRTYFSILIAIAEGNRRLERIANFVGLPARSIYPYVETLMRLGFIEKESPILGSRKVSLYRIKDPMLLTWLTLTYPQMAEISSGTAKLDKLYRVYSIRFEELAKEFLTLFRPIEFKTLGRWWYRGEEIDIVAIDEDIANLIEVKWMDLRKKEALRVLQELEEKAKKVNFSGKINLGIVARNVEKKEELRKEGYLVWDLEDILEAAGNSEREKL
;
A
#
# COMPACT_ATOMS: atom_id res chain seq x y z
N MET A 1 -15.62 -14.97 -10.96
CA MET A 1 -14.53 -14.74 -9.98
C MET A 1 -14.91 -13.54 -9.12
N ILE A 2 -14.96 -13.71 -7.80
CA ILE A 2 -15.50 -12.72 -6.85
C ILE A 2 -14.61 -11.47 -6.83
N PHE A 3 -15.22 -10.28 -6.92
CA PHE A 3 -14.58 -8.99 -6.66
C PHE A 3 -14.76 -8.68 -5.19
N ILE A 4 -13.67 -8.63 -4.44
CA ILE A 4 -13.69 -8.50 -2.98
C ILE A 4 -13.48 -7.03 -2.62
N ASN A 5 -14.39 -6.48 -1.81
CA ASN A 5 -14.33 -5.13 -1.26
C ASN A 5 -14.37 -3.99 -2.32
N ARG A 6 -13.73 -2.85 -2.04
CA ARG A 6 -13.68 -1.62 -2.85
C ARG A 6 -15.00 -0.87 -3.00
N GLU A 7 -15.93 -1.06 -2.07
CA GLU A 7 -17.24 -0.40 -2.11
C GLU A 7 -17.14 1.12 -2.06
N ARG A 8 -16.23 1.65 -1.24
CA ARG A 8 -16.03 3.10 -1.13
C ARG A 8 -15.50 3.67 -2.45
N GLU A 9 -14.51 3.03 -3.06
CA GLU A 9 -13.96 3.44 -4.34
C GLU A 9 -14.99 3.31 -5.46
N MET A 10 -15.79 2.24 -5.47
CA MET A 10 -16.89 2.06 -6.42
C MET A 10 -17.95 3.17 -6.26
N LYS A 11 -18.38 3.48 -5.04
CA LYS A 11 -19.32 4.58 -4.76
C LYS A 11 -18.79 5.94 -5.25
N ILE A 12 -17.49 6.19 -5.14
CA ILE A 12 -16.87 7.41 -5.67
C ILE A 12 -16.94 7.42 -7.21
N LEU A 13 -16.60 6.31 -7.87
CA LEU A 13 -16.65 6.21 -9.33
C LEU A 13 -18.08 6.35 -9.87
N GLU A 14 -19.08 5.73 -9.22
CA GLU A 14 -20.49 5.89 -9.59
C GLU A 14 -20.97 7.33 -9.41
N LYS A 15 -20.57 8.01 -8.32
CA LYS A 15 -20.87 9.43 -8.14
C LYS A 15 -20.28 10.29 -9.26
N GLU A 16 -19.04 10.04 -9.67
CA GLU A 16 -18.42 10.75 -10.79
C GLU A 16 -19.11 10.45 -12.13
N TRP A 17 -19.58 9.21 -12.32
CA TRP A 17 -20.38 8.82 -13.48
C TRP A 17 -21.74 9.52 -13.55
N GLU A 18 -22.39 9.75 -12.41
CA GLU A 18 -23.65 10.50 -12.37
C GLU A 18 -23.44 12.00 -12.66
N ASN A 19 -22.28 12.56 -12.31
CA ASN A 19 -21.94 13.97 -12.47
C ASN A 19 -21.09 14.26 -13.71
N ARG A 20 -21.31 13.53 -14.81
CA ARG A 20 -20.59 13.74 -16.08
C ARG A 20 -20.92 15.10 -16.72
N PRO A 21 -19.98 15.73 -17.46
CA PRO A 21 -18.65 15.23 -17.81
C PRO A 21 -17.70 15.15 -16.62
N SER A 22 -16.96 14.04 -16.53
CA SER A 22 -16.05 13.77 -15.41
C SER A 22 -14.69 13.26 -15.89
N PHE A 23 -13.62 13.69 -15.23
CA PHE A 23 -12.27 13.22 -15.51
C PHE A 23 -11.63 12.75 -14.20
N VAL A 24 -11.53 11.43 -14.06
CA VAL A 24 -10.95 10.77 -12.90
C VAL A 24 -9.56 10.27 -13.20
N VAL A 25 -8.65 10.50 -12.26
CA VAL A 25 -7.31 9.93 -12.27
C VAL A 25 -7.21 8.90 -11.15
N LEU A 26 -7.09 7.61 -11.51
CA LEU A 26 -6.92 6.50 -10.59
C LEU A 26 -5.46 6.08 -10.52
N TYR A 27 -4.86 6.12 -9.35
CA TYR A 27 -3.47 5.76 -9.17
C TYR A 27 -3.24 4.90 -7.95
N GLY A 28 -2.17 4.13 -7.97
CA GLY A 28 -1.87 3.22 -6.87
C GLY A 28 -0.83 2.20 -7.27
N ARG A 29 -0.26 1.55 -6.26
CA ARG A 29 0.84 0.61 -6.43
C ARG A 29 0.47 -0.53 -7.40
N ARG A 30 1.49 -1.13 -8.01
CA ARG A 30 1.33 -2.35 -8.81
C ARG A 30 0.51 -3.40 -8.04
N ARG A 31 -0.35 -4.13 -8.77
CA ARG A 31 -1.17 -5.24 -8.27
C ARG A 31 -2.19 -4.91 -7.17
N VAL A 32 -2.38 -3.62 -6.83
CA VAL A 32 -3.40 -3.18 -5.86
C VAL A 32 -4.85 -3.35 -6.36
N GLY A 33 -5.03 -3.67 -7.65
CA GLY A 33 -6.31 -4.01 -8.26
C GLY A 33 -6.94 -2.92 -9.14
N LYS A 34 -6.17 -1.93 -9.62
CA LYS A 34 -6.68 -0.82 -10.46
C LYS A 34 -7.48 -1.29 -11.67
N THR A 35 -6.86 -2.05 -12.57
CA THR A 35 -7.51 -2.60 -13.78
C THR A 35 -8.74 -3.44 -13.42
N ARG A 36 -8.69 -4.21 -12.32
CA ARG A 36 -9.84 -5.01 -11.90
C ARG A 36 -10.99 -4.13 -11.42
N LEU A 37 -10.72 -3.11 -10.58
CA LEU A 37 -11.72 -2.14 -10.15
C LEU A 37 -12.37 -1.45 -11.35
N LEU A 38 -11.56 -0.99 -12.32
CA LEU A 38 -12.08 -0.33 -13.52
C LEU A 38 -12.92 -1.27 -14.38
N ARG A 39 -12.49 -2.51 -14.59
CA ARG A 39 -13.28 -3.51 -15.34
C ARG A 39 -14.61 -3.84 -14.67
N GLU A 40 -14.63 -3.91 -13.33
CA GLU A 40 -15.88 -4.12 -12.59
C GLU A 40 -16.79 -2.91 -12.70
N PHE A 41 -16.25 -1.70 -12.58
CA PHE A 41 -16.98 -0.45 -12.74
C PHE A 41 -17.53 -0.27 -14.17
N SER A 42 -16.82 -0.76 -15.19
CA SER A 42 -17.26 -0.72 -16.59
C SER A 42 -18.45 -1.65 -16.89
N LYS A 43 -18.80 -2.58 -16.00
CA LYS A 43 -19.96 -3.45 -16.21
C LYS A 43 -21.23 -2.61 -16.34
N ALA A 44 -22.09 -3.00 -17.30
CA ALA A 44 -23.33 -2.30 -17.64
C ALA A 44 -23.18 -0.85 -18.19
N LYS A 45 -21.96 -0.43 -18.57
CA LYS A 45 -21.70 0.88 -19.19
C LYS A 45 -21.13 0.70 -20.60
N LYS A 46 -21.54 1.53 -21.56
CA LYS A 46 -20.87 1.61 -22.86
C LYS A 46 -19.45 2.14 -22.61
N THR A 47 -18.46 1.29 -22.82
CA THR A 47 -17.08 1.56 -22.38
C THR A 47 -16.07 1.34 -23.50
N PHE A 48 -15.30 2.37 -23.82
CA PHE A 48 -14.03 2.22 -24.52
C PHE A 48 -12.94 1.96 -23.48
N PHE A 49 -12.42 0.73 -23.42
CA PHE A 49 -11.39 0.34 -22.45
C PHE A 49 -10.11 -0.03 -23.20
N PHE A 50 -9.07 0.80 -23.04
CA PHE A 50 -7.77 0.55 -23.64
C PHE A 50 -6.68 0.47 -22.58
N VAL A 51 -5.85 -0.56 -22.64
CA VAL A 51 -4.66 -0.70 -21.79
C VAL A 51 -3.45 -0.40 -22.65
N PHE A 52 -2.65 0.60 -22.28
CA PHE A 52 -1.44 0.92 -23.02
C PHE A 52 -0.37 -0.17 -22.79
N PRO A 53 0.16 -0.81 -23.85
CA PRO A 53 1.29 -1.72 -23.71
C PRO A 53 2.60 -0.94 -23.49
N GLU A 54 3.56 -1.59 -22.84
CA GLU A 54 4.95 -1.10 -22.78
C GLU A 54 5.62 -1.30 -24.15
N ALA A 55 5.31 -0.41 -25.09
CA ALA A 55 5.77 -0.47 -26.47
C ALA A 55 6.05 0.93 -27.02
N ILE A 56 6.69 0.99 -28.19
CA ILE A 56 6.87 2.24 -28.92
C ILE A 56 5.51 2.79 -29.41
N LYS A 57 5.47 4.10 -29.65
CA LYS A 57 4.26 4.84 -30.02
C LYS A 57 3.51 4.21 -31.20
N GLU A 58 4.23 3.76 -32.22
CA GLU A 58 3.64 3.22 -33.46
C GLU A 58 2.86 1.93 -33.23
N ILE A 59 3.31 1.10 -32.29
CA ILE A 59 2.61 -0.13 -31.88
C ILE A 59 1.38 0.24 -31.05
N GLN A 60 1.55 1.13 -30.06
CA GLN A 60 0.44 1.60 -29.22
C GLN A 60 -0.68 2.22 -30.06
N MET A 61 -0.36 3.08 -31.03
CA MET A 61 -1.34 3.69 -31.92
C MET A 61 -2.04 2.68 -32.83
N ARG A 62 -1.33 1.62 -33.28
CA ARG A 62 -1.94 0.55 -34.07
C ARG A 62 -2.98 -0.20 -33.25
N GLU A 63 -2.60 -0.66 -32.06
CA GLU A 63 -3.50 -1.36 -31.14
C GLU A 63 -4.66 -0.47 -30.70
N PHE A 64 -4.44 0.83 -30.51
CA PHE A 64 -5.50 1.78 -30.20
C PHE A 64 -6.52 1.91 -31.33
N LYS A 65 -6.06 1.98 -32.59
CA LYS A 65 -6.93 1.99 -33.78
C LYS A 65 -7.73 0.69 -33.90
N ASP A 66 -7.12 -0.46 -33.63
CA ASP A 66 -7.81 -1.75 -33.64
C ASP A 66 -8.91 -1.78 -32.57
N ALA A 67 -8.61 -1.33 -31.34
CA ALA A 67 -9.58 -1.24 -30.26
C ALA A 67 -10.72 -0.24 -30.57
N MET A 68 -10.40 0.90 -31.21
CA MET A 68 -11.41 1.87 -31.65
C MET A 68 -12.31 1.30 -32.74
N ALA A 69 -11.75 0.59 -33.72
CA ALA A 69 -12.49 -0.06 -34.79
C ALA A 69 -13.49 -1.08 -34.23
N ASP A 70 -13.06 -1.92 -33.30
CA ASP A 70 -13.94 -2.89 -32.64
C ASP A 70 -15.03 -2.21 -31.79
N PHE A 71 -14.67 -1.16 -31.06
CA PHE A 71 -15.59 -0.45 -30.18
C PHE A 71 -16.66 0.35 -30.95
N LEU A 72 -16.28 1.00 -32.05
CA LEU A 72 -17.18 1.82 -32.87
C LEU A 72 -17.87 1.01 -33.97
N GLY A 73 -17.39 -0.20 -34.27
CA GLY A 73 -17.90 -1.02 -35.37
C GLY A 73 -17.49 -0.48 -36.75
N ASP A 74 -16.36 0.21 -36.85
CA ASP A 74 -15.87 0.83 -38.10
C ASP A 74 -14.46 0.33 -38.47
N GLU A 75 -14.41 -0.57 -39.45
CA GLU A 75 -13.18 -1.13 -40.02
C GLU A 75 -12.28 -0.10 -40.71
N PHE A 76 -12.82 1.04 -41.15
CA PHE A 76 -12.01 2.08 -41.80
C PHE A 76 -11.02 2.73 -40.85
N ILE A 77 -11.30 2.71 -39.54
CA ILE A 77 -10.42 3.24 -38.50
C ILE A 77 -9.04 2.57 -38.55
N ARG A 78 -8.98 1.25 -38.80
CA ARG A 78 -7.71 0.52 -38.91
C ARG A 78 -6.79 1.06 -40.01
N LYS A 79 -7.40 1.57 -41.09
CA LYS A 79 -6.74 2.11 -42.28
C LYS A 79 -6.38 3.59 -42.15
N LEU A 80 -6.79 4.28 -41.07
CA LEU A 80 -6.43 5.67 -40.85
C LEU A 80 -4.91 5.85 -40.82
N LYS A 81 -4.44 6.77 -41.66
CA LYS A 81 -3.04 7.21 -41.71
C LYS A 81 -2.90 8.44 -40.82
N THR A 82 -2.60 8.19 -39.55
CA THR A 82 -2.18 9.22 -38.60
C THR A 82 -1.08 8.66 -37.71
N ASP A 83 -0.11 9.50 -37.39
CA ASP A 83 0.99 9.28 -36.47
C ASP A 83 0.88 10.21 -35.24
N ASN A 84 -0.28 10.85 -35.06
CA ASN A 84 -0.53 11.81 -33.99
C ASN A 84 -1.69 11.36 -33.08
N TRP A 85 -1.47 11.41 -31.77
CA TRP A 85 -2.48 11.04 -30.78
C TRP A 85 -3.71 11.96 -30.80
N PHE A 86 -3.51 13.26 -31.06
CA PHE A 86 -4.62 14.21 -31.14
C PHE A 86 -5.70 13.77 -32.13
N ASP A 87 -5.32 13.30 -33.32
CA ASP A 87 -6.31 12.96 -34.36
C ASP A 87 -7.14 11.74 -33.95
N LEU A 88 -6.51 10.71 -33.38
CA LEU A 88 -7.20 9.51 -32.89
C LEU A 88 -8.09 9.80 -31.69
N LEU A 89 -7.58 10.54 -30.71
CA LEU A 89 -8.33 10.91 -29.52
C LEU A 89 -9.50 11.83 -29.87
N LYS A 90 -9.29 12.77 -30.79
CA LYS A 90 -10.33 13.66 -31.30
C LYS A 90 -11.43 12.85 -32.00
N TYR A 91 -11.06 11.97 -32.92
CA TYR A 91 -12.03 11.13 -33.63
C TYR A 91 -12.85 10.27 -32.65
N LEU A 92 -12.19 9.61 -31.70
CA LEU A 92 -12.89 8.86 -30.64
C LEU A 92 -13.86 9.78 -29.87
N ALA A 93 -13.40 10.96 -29.48
CA ALA A 93 -14.21 11.91 -28.73
C ALA A 93 -15.42 12.42 -29.53
N GLU A 94 -15.32 12.56 -30.85
CA GLU A 94 -16.42 12.97 -31.74
C GLU A 94 -17.50 11.88 -31.86
N GLU A 95 -17.10 10.61 -31.96
CA GLU A 95 -17.99 9.46 -32.18
C GLU A 95 -18.68 8.92 -30.91
N VAL A 96 -18.20 9.30 -29.72
CA VAL A 96 -18.77 8.82 -28.45
C VAL A 96 -19.73 9.82 -27.81
N ASP A 97 -20.77 9.30 -27.19
CA ASP A 97 -21.65 9.98 -26.25
C ASP A 97 -22.19 8.98 -25.22
N ASP A 98 -22.60 9.47 -24.04
CA ASP A 98 -23.01 8.66 -22.86
C ASP A 98 -22.04 7.48 -22.58
N CYS A 99 -20.73 7.76 -22.57
CA CYS A 99 -19.68 6.74 -22.66
C CYS A 99 -18.65 6.84 -21.53
N LEU A 100 -18.14 5.69 -21.08
CA LEU A 100 -16.97 5.58 -20.22
C LEU A 100 -15.72 5.34 -21.08
N ILE A 101 -14.72 6.22 -20.96
CA ILE A 101 -13.43 6.09 -21.64
C ILE A 101 -12.39 5.75 -20.57
N VAL A 102 -11.85 4.53 -20.60
CA VAL A 102 -10.79 4.09 -19.70
C VAL A 102 -9.49 3.94 -20.47
N LEU A 103 -8.49 4.74 -20.08
CA LEU A 103 -7.12 4.66 -20.57
C LEU A 103 -6.24 4.15 -19.42
N ASP A 104 -6.04 2.83 -19.41
CA ASP A 104 -5.33 2.11 -18.36
C ASP A 104 -3.83 2.02 -18.65
N GLU A 105 -3.01 1.99 -17.59
CA GLU A 105 -1.54 2.06 -17.63
C GLU A 105 -1.00 3.23 -18.49
N PHE A 106 -1.67 4.39 -18.40
CA PHE A 106 -1.44 5.58 -19.23
C PHE A 106 0.00 6.11 -19.17
N THR A 107 0.76 5.79 -18.12
CA THR A 107 2.20 6.09 -18.05
C THR A 107 3.00 5.48 -19.19
N TYR A 108 2.60 4.35 -19.76
CA TYR A 108 3.30 3.80 -20.93
C TYR A 108 3.10 4.65 -22.19
N ALA A 109 1.97 5.34 -22.31
CA ALA A 109 1.73 6.31 -23.38
C ALA A 109 2.61 7.56 -23.21
N VAL A 110 2.72 8.06 -21.97
CA VAL A 110 3.55 9.23 -21.65
C VAL A 110 5.05 8.91 -21.80
N LYS A 111 5.47 7.67 -21.49
CA LYS A 111 6.85 7.18 -21.70
C LYS A 111 7.23 7.18 -23.18
N SER A 112 6.34 6.76 -24.07
CA SER A 112 6.59 6.65 -25.50
C SER A 112 6.47 8.00 -26.22
N ASP A 113 5.48 8.84 -25.87
CA ASP A 113 5.26 10.16 -26.44
C ASP A 113 4.61 11.12 -25.43
N ARG A 114 5.42 12.00 -24.82
CA ARG A 114 4.94 13.00 -23.86
C ARG A 114 3.88 13.96 -24.43
N LYS A 115 3.82 14.14 -25.75
CA LYS A 115 2.85 15.03 -26.42
C LYS A 115 1.40 14.57 -26.19
N ILE A 116 1.16 13.29 -25.89
CA ILE A 116 -0.17 12.77 -25.61
C ILE A 116 -0.90 13.53 -24.48
N LEU A 117 -0.15 14.10 -23.52
CA LEU A 117 -0.72 14.89 -22.42
C LEU A 117 -1.41 16.16 -22.92
N SER A 118 -0.75 16.93 -23.79
CA SER A 118 -1.31 18.15 -24.36
C SER A 118 -2.38 17.84 -25.41
N ASP A 119 -2.22 16.74 -26.16
CA ASP A 119 -3.23 16.28 -27.10
C ASP A 119 -4.54 15.89 -26.40
N LEU A 120 -4.45 15.12 -25.31
CA LEU A 120 -5.62 14.73 -24.51
C LEU A 120 -6.26 15.93 -23.81
N GLN A 121 -5.45 16.86 -23.28
CA GLN A 121 -5.95 18.12 -22.72
C GLN A 121 -6.80 18.87 -23.76
N ARG A 122 -6.27 19.00 -24.98
CA ARG A 122 -6.92 19.75 -26.04
C ARG A 122 -8.21 19.07 -26.51
N VAL A 123 -8.25 17.75 -26.56
CA VAL A 123 -9.48 16.98 -26.85
C VAL A 123 -10.50 17.12 -25.72
N TRP A 124 -10.05 17.11 -24.47
CA TRP A 124 -10.92 17.34 -23.32
C TRP A 124 -11.59 18.71 -23.39
N ASP A 125 -10.80 19.77 -23.54
CA ASP A 125 -11.27 21.16 -23.52
C ASP A 125 -12.16 21.54 -24.71
N ILE A 126 -12.01 20.87 -25.87
CA ILE A 126 -12.78 21.19 -27.09
C ILE A 126 -14.04 20.32 -27.21
N ILE A 127 -14.00 19.08 -26.71
CA ILE A 127 -15.04 18.07 -27.03
C ILE A 127 -15.57 17.37 -25.79
N LEU A 128 -14.71 16.67 -25.03
CA LEU A 128 -15.21 15.78 -23.96
C LEU A 128 -15.86 16.56 -22.81
N SER A 129 -15.44 17.79 -22.53
CA SER A 129 -16.01 18.63 -21.48
C SER A 129 -17.45 19.09 -21.73
N GLU A 130 -17.96 18.91 -22.95
CA GLU A 130 -19.33 19.28 -23.34
C GLU A 130 -20.22 18.05 -23.58
N LYS A 131 -19.71 16.84 -23.31
CA LYS A 131 -20.41 15.56 -23.56
C LYS A 131 -20.73 14.82 -22.27
N LYS A 132 -21.66 13.87 -22.33
CA LYS A 132 -22.01 13.00 -21.20
C LYS A 132 -20.99 11.87 -21.04
N VAL A 133 -19.71 12.21 -20.88
CA VAL A 133 -18.60 11.24 -20.88
C VAL A 133 -17.84 11.25 -19.56
N MET A 134 -17.33 10.09 -19.17
CA MET A 134 -16.36 9.97 -18.08
C MET A 134 -15.04 9.47 -18.63
N LEU A 135 -13.98 10.26 -18.48
CA LEU A 135 -12.62 9.86 -18.78
C LEU A 135 -11.95 9.35 -17.51
N VAL A 136 -11.34 8.17 -17.57
CA VAL A 136 -10.55 7.61 -16.49
C VAL A 136 -9.14 7.32 -16.99
N LEU A 137 -8.15 7.98 -16.39
CA LEU A 137 -6.75 7.64 -16.57
C LEU A 137 -6.28 6.79 -15.39
N SER A 138 -5.69 5.64 -15.67
CA SER A 138 -5.08 4.78 -14.66
C SER A 138 -3.57 4.71 -14.83
N ALA A 139 -2.83 4.76 -13.73
CA ALA A 139 -1.39 4.55 -13.74
C ALA A 139 -0.83 4.12 -12.37
N PRO A 140 0.41 3.61 -12.31
CA PRO A 140 1.07 3.23 -11.07
C PRO A 140 1.31 4.43 -10.16
N LEU A 141 1.73 4.15 -8.91
CA LEU A 141 1.82 5.16 -7.86
C LEU A 141 2.81 6.28 -8.19
N LEU A 142 3.84 6.10 -9.04
CA LEU A 142 5.00 7.00 -9.03
C LEU A 142 5.65 7.45 -10.34
N GLY A 143 6.53 8.45 -10.11
CA GLY A 143 7.44 9.13 -11.02
C GLY A 143 6.68 9.96 -12.03
N MET A 144 6.47 9.36 -13.19
CA MET A 144 5.83 9.99 -14.32
C MET A 144 4.39 10.42 -14.02
N MET A 145 3.63 9.65 -13.22
CA MET A 145 2.26 10.05 -12.91
C MET A 145 2.20 11.27 -11.99
N TRP A 146 3.06 11.34 -10.98
CA TRP A 146 3.09 12.52 -10.09
C TRP A 146 3.69 13.73 -10.79
N ASP A 147 4.80 13.56 -11.50
CA ASP A 147 5.54 14.66 -12.12
C ASP A 147 4.86 15.18 -13.40
N GLU A 148 4.25 14.29 -14.21
CA GLU A 148 3.72 14.65 -15.53
C GLU A 148 2.18 14.70 -15.61
N VAL A 149 1.44 14.00 -14.73
CA VAL A 149 -0.04 13.90 -14.81
C VAL A 149 -0.73 14.60 -13.62
N LEU A 150 -0.20 14.44 -12.41
CA LEU A 150 -0.81 14.97 -11.19
C LEU A 150 -0.22 16.31 -10.75
N SER A 151 0.99 16.67 -11.21
CA SER A 151 1.67 17.92 -10.84
C SER A 151 0.90 19.14 -11.32
N HIS A 152 1.05 20.27 -10.62
CA HIS A 152 0.48 21.56 -11.06
C HIS A 152 0.95 22.00 -12.45
N ALA A 153 2.12 21.52 -12.88
CA ALA A 153 2.66 21.78 -14.21
C ALA A 153 2.04 20.91 -15.30
N SER A 154 1.29 19.86 -14.93
CA SER A 154 0.65 18.98 -15.90
C SER A 154 -0.45 19.70 -16.68
N PRO A 155 -0.51 19.55 -18.02
CA PRO A 155 -1.63 19.98 -18.85
C PRO A 155 -3.01 19.54 -18.34
N LEU A 156 -3.07 18.40 -17.63
CA LEU A 156 -4.30 17.76 -17.18
C LEU A 156 -4.73 18.20 -15.77
N TYR A 157 -3.89 18.97 -15.04
CA TYR A 157 -4.10 19.26 -13.62
C TYR A 157 -5.47 19.87 -13.31
N GLY A 158 -5.86 20.91 -14.03
CA GLY A 158 -7.08 21.67 -13.77
C GLY A 158 -8.36 21.08 -14.36
N ARG A 159 -8.28 19.91 -15.03
CA ARG A 159 -9.42 19.30 -15.74
C ARG A 159 -10.00 18.11 -15.00
N ARG A 160 -9.20 17.49 -14.13
CA ARG A 160 -9.64 16.36 -13.33
C ARG A 160 -10.70 16.80 -12.31
N THR A 161 -11.81 16.08 -12.28
CA THR A 161 -12.85 16.23 -11.25
C THR A 161 -12.48 15.45 -9.98
N ARG A 162 -11.71 14.37 -10.14
CA ARG A 162 -11.29 13.51 -9.02
C ARG A 162 -9.92 12.91 -9.21
N SER A 163 -9.17 12.82 -8.12
CA SER A 163 -7.97 11.99 -8.02
C SER A 163 -8.15 10.94 -6.94
N MET A 164 -7.95 9.66 -7.28
CA MET A 164 -8.18 8.52 -6.40
C MET A 164 -6.88 7.74 -6.20
N HIS A 165 -6.37 7.74 -4.97
CA HIS A 165 -5.29 6.84 -4.57
C HIS A 165 -5.89 5.51 -4.12
N LEU A 166 -5.81 4.48 -4.95
CA LEU A 166 -6.16 3.12 -4.60
C LEU A 166 -5.07 2.52 -3.71
N LYS A 167 -5.34 2.50 -2.41
CA LYS A 167 -4.42 1.97 -1.38
C LYS A 167 -4.53 0.44 -1.26
N PRO A 168 -3.50 -0.24 -0.71
CA PRO A 168 -3.66 -1.61 -0.24
C PRO A 168 -4.87 -1.75 0.68
N LEU A 169 -5.47 -2.94 0.69
CA LEU A 169 -6.56 -3.28 1.61
C LEU A 169 -6.09 -3.17 3.06
N ASN A 170 -6.97 -2.75 3.95
CA ASN A 170 -6.74 -2.87 5.38
C ASN A 170 -6.91 -4.33 5.83
N TYR A 171 -6.60 -4.63 7.08
CA TYR A 171 -6.69 -6.00 7.57
C TYR A 171 -8.12 -6.58 7.50
N PRO A 172 -9.23 -5.88 7.87
CA PRO A 172 -10.57 -6.46 7.77
C PRO A 172 -10.93 -6.83 6.31
N ASP A 173 -10.66 -5.93 5.37
CA ASP A 173 -10.95 -6.16 3.96
C ASP A 173 -10.05 -7.27 3.37
N ALA A 174 -8.83 -7.45 3.90
CA ALA A 174 -7.92 -8.53 3.50
C ALA A 174 -8.37 -9.91 4.01
N LEU A 175 -9.00 -9.99 5.19
CA LEU A 175 -9.47 -11.26 5.76
C LEU A 175 -10.52 -11.95 4.87
N ASN A 176 -11.27 -11.20 4.08
CA ASN A 176 -12.23 -11.71 3.08
C ASN A 176 -11.62 -12.65 2.01
N PHE A 177 -10.29 -12.69 1.88
CA PHE A 177 -9.61 -13.63 0.99
C PHE A 177 -9.46 -15.04 1.58
N PHE A 178 -9.72 -15.21 2.87
CA PHE A 178 -9.42 -16.43 3.62
C PHE A 178 -10.66 -16.96 4.34
N SER A 179 -10.84 -18.27 4.33
CA SER A 179 -11.85 -18.95 5.15
C SER A 179 -11.42 -19.07 6.61
N ASP A 180 -10.11 -19.14 6.85
CA ASP A 180 -9.50 -19.12 8.18
C ASP A 180 -8.86 -17.74 8.41
N TRP A 181 -9.43 -16.98 9.34
CA TRP A 181 -8.97 -15.63 9.66
C TRP A 181 -7.67 -15.63 10.47
N GLU A 182 -7.35 -16.69 11.21
CA GLU A 182 -6.06 -16.79 11.92
C GLU A 182 -4.92 -16.97 10.91
N PHE A 183 -5.11 -17.83 9.91
CA PHE A 183 -4.20 -17.89 8.77
C PHE A 183 -4.17 -16.55 8.02
N GLY A 184 -5.34 -15.97 7.74
CA GLY A 184 -5.47 -14.74 6.98
C GLY A 184 -4.74 -13.55 7.60
N ILE A 185 -4.83 -13.36 8.91
CA ILE A 185 -4.15 -12.25 9.61
C ILE A 185 -2.63 -12.45 9.64
N ARG A 186 -2.17 -13.71 9.78
CA ARG A 186 -0.75 -14.07 9.68
C ARG A 186 -0.22 -13.82 8.27
N ALA A 187 -0.97 -14.19 7.23
CA ALA A 187 -0.60 -13.90 5.85
C ALA A 187 -0.58 -12.38 5.58
N TYR A 188 -1.59 -11.64 6.04
CA TYR A 188 -1.66 -10.19 5.92
C TYR A 188 -0.45 -9.50 6.56
N MET A 189 -0.01 -9.94 7.74
CA MET A 189 1.20 -9.39 8.36
C MET A 189 2.46 -9.61 7.50
N LEU A 190 2.53 -10.69 6.72
CA LEU A 190 3.68 -11.03 5.88
C LEU A 190 3.68 -10.31 4.52
N VAL A 191 2.52 -10.19 3.86
CA VAL A 191 2.43 -9.66 2.49
C VAL A 191 1.62 -8.37 2.33
N GLY A 192 0.92 -7.96 3.38
CA GLY A 192 0.09 -6.75 3.39
C GLY A 192 -1.17 -6.85 2.55
N GLY A 193 -1.84 -5.71 2.39
CA GLY A 193 -3.13 -5.58 1.70
C GLY A 193 -3.09 -5.63 0.17
N ILE A 194 -2.11 -6.29 -0.45
CA ILE A 194 -2.04 -6.38 -1.92
C ILE A 194 -2.89 -7.57 -2.39
N PRO A 195 -4.01 -7.35 -3.13
CA PRO A 195 -4.96 -8.41 -3.46
C PRO A 195 -4.34 -9.62 -4.18
N SER A 196 -3.35 -9.41 -5.05
CA SER A 196 -2.67 -10.54 -5.72
C SER A 196 -1.87 -11.40 -4.74
N TYR A 197 -1.27 -10.81 -3.71
CA TYR A 197 -0.47 -11.54 -2.72
C TYR A 197 -1.38 -12.29 -1.76
N LEU A 198 -2.46 -11.65 -1.30
CA LEU A 198 -3.46 -12.29 -0.46
C LEU A 198 -4.11 -13.48 -1.17
N LYS A 199 -4.45 -13.33 -2.46
CA LYS A 199 -5.00 -14.42 -3.28
C LYS A 199 -4.00 -15.55 -3.52
N LEU A 200 -2.71 -15.26 -3.56
CA LEU A 200 -1.68 -16.29 -3.67
C LEU A 200 -1.58 -17.06 -2.35
N ALA A 201 -1.48 -16.33 -1.23
CA ALA A 201 -1.43 -16.90 0.11
C ALA A 201 -2.67 -17.76 0.42
N SER A 202 -3.86 -17.37 -0.06
CA SER A 202 -5.11 -18.11 0.21
C SER A 202 -5.21 -19.47 -0.47
N ARG A 203 -4.23 -19.85 -1.29
CA ARG A 203 -4.11 -21.20 -1.87
C ARG A 203 -3.49 -22.21 -0.91
N TYR A 204 -2.96 -21.75 0.21
CA TYR A 204 -2.23 -22.56 1.18
C TYR A 204 -3.05 -22.77 2.45
N ASN A 205 -2.80 -23.89 3.12
CA ASN A 205 -3.44 -24.22 4.40
C ASN A 205 -2.57 -23.85 5.61
N THR A 206 -1.25 -23.76 5.44
CA THR A 206 -0.30 -23.42 6.51
C THR A 206 0.64 -22.31 6.08
N ILE A 207 1.07 -21.48 7.03
CA ILE A 207 1.98 -20.37 6.76
C ILE A 207 3.35 -20.88 6.36
N GLU A 208 3.75 -22.01 6.95
CA GLU A 208 5.02 -22.67 6.73
C GLU A 208 5.13 -23.16 5.28
N ASP A 209 4.07 -23.76 4.72
CA ASP A 209 4.03 -24.18 3.33
C ASP A 209 4.03 -22.95 2.39
N PHE A 210 3.21 -21.94 2.70
CA PHE A 210 3.19 -20.69 1.92
C PHE A 210 4.58 -20.04 1.84
N LEU A 211 5.29 -19.93 2.97
CA LEU A 211 6.62 -19.33 3.01
C LEU A 211 7.67 -20.21 2.32
N ARG A 212 7.60 -21.53 2.47
CA ARG A 212 8.55 -22.43 1.80
C ARG A 212 8.41 -22.38 0.29
N GLU A 213 7.18 -22.47 -0.21
CA GLU A 213 6.91 -22.51 -1.64
C GLU A 213 7.08 -21.14 -2.30
N GLU A 214 6.70 -20.04 -1.64
CA GLU A 214 6.64 -18.73 -2.30
C GLU A 214 7.81 -17.80 -1.95
N PHE A 215 8.44 -17.95 -0.78
CA PHE A 215 9.56 -17.11 -0.33
C PHE A 215 10.90 -17.85 -0.28
N LEU A 216 10.93 -19.14 0.03
CA LEU A 216 12.15 -19.93 0.23
C LEU A 216 12.34 -21.01 -0.85
N SER A 217 11.85 -20.72 -2.06
CA SER A 217 12.01 -21.54 -3.26
C SER A 217 12.50 -20.64 -4.40
N ASP A 218 13.41 -21.14 -5.22
CA ASP A 218 13.90 -20.48 -6.45
C ASP A 218 12.82 -20.36 -7.54
N TYR A 219 11.74 -21.15 -7.43
CA TYR A 219 10.54 -21.05 -8.26
C TYR A 219 9.41 -20.25 -7.60
N GLY A 220 9.62 -19.79 -6.37
CA GLY A 220 8.61 -19.08 -5.59
C GLY A 220 8.32 -17.69 -6.14
N PHE A 221 7.06 -17.27 -6.07
CA PHE A 221 6.63 -15.99 -6.62
C PHE A 221 7.37 -14.80 -6.01
N PHE A 222 7.68 -14.85 -4.71
CA PHE A 222 8.35 -13.75 -4.01
C PHE A 222 9.87 -13.78 -4.13
N TYR A 223 10.47 -14.81 -4.74
CA TYR A 223 11.93 -14.93 -4.85
C TYR A 223 12.55 -13.69 -5.50
N ASP A 224 12.05 -13.30 -6.68
CA ASP A 224 12.51 -12.12 -7.42
C ASP A 224 11.56 -10.91 -7.33
N GLU A 225 10.43 -11.04 -6.63
CA GLU A 225 9.38 -10.01 -6.61
C GLU A 225 9.88 -8.62 -6.19
N PRO A 226 10.75 -8.46 -5.18
CA PRO A 226 11.30 -7.15 -4.83
C PRO A 226 12.07 -6.50 -5.97
N TYR A 227 12.80 -7.27 -6.78
CA TYR A 227 13.55 -6.74 -7.92
C TYR A 227 12.61 -6.29 -9.03
N VAL A 228 11.55 -7.07 -9.31
CA VAL A 228 10.51 -6.69 -10.27
C VAL A 228 9.81 -5.41 -9.81
N LEU A 229 9.35 -5.38 -8.56
CA LEU A 229 8.66 -4.25 -7.97
C LEU A 229 9.50 -2.96 -8.00
N LEU A 230 10.78 -3.04 -7.69
CA LEU A 230 11.66 -1.87 -7.65
C LEU A 230 12.13 -1.44 -9.04
N SER A 231 12.38 -2.37 -9.96
CA SER A 231 12.90 -2.07 -11.31
C SER A 231 11.91 -1.30 -12.20
N GLU A 232 10.62 -1.49 -12.00
CA GLU A 232 9.58 -0.72 -12.69
C GLU A 232 9.56 0.76 -12.27
N GLU A 233 9.95 1.05 -11.02
CA GLU A 233 9.84 2.37 -10.40
C GLU A 233 11.19 3.11 -10.36
N LEU A 234 12.32 2.40 -10.43
CA LEU A 234 13.65 2.93 -10.13
C LEU A 234 14.72 2.50 -11.14
N ARG A 235 15.53 3.46 -11.59
CA ARG A 235 16.64 3.22 -12.55
C ARG A 235 17.90 2.64 -11.90
N GLU A 236 18.24 3.05 -10.67
CA GLU A 236 19.50 2.67 -10.00
C GLU A 236 19.27 1.72 -8.81
N LEU A 237 18.92 0.47 -9.09
CA LEU A 237 18.46 -0.48 -8.07
C LEU A 237 19.45 -0.77 -6.95
N ARG A 238 20.75 -0.83 -7.26
CA ARG A 238 21.78 -1.25 -6.31
C ARG A 238 21.75 -0.41 -5.03
N THR A 239 21.75 0.91 -5.15
CA THR A 239 21.78 1.82 -3.99
C THR A 239 20.49 1.73 -3.17
N TYR A 240 19.34 1.64 -3.84
CA TYR A 240 18.05 1.48 -3.18
C TYR A 240 17.97 0.17 -2.38
N PHE A 241 18.40 -0.94 -2.97
CA PHE A 241 18.47 -2.23 -2.28
C PHE A 241 19.42 -2.17 -1.09
N SER A 242 20.62 -1.60 -1.23
CA SER A 242 21.56 -1.46 -0.11
C SER A 242 20.97 -0.67 1.06
N ILE A 243 20.18 0.37 0.79
CA ILE A 243 19.48 1.13 1.82
C ILE A 243 18.41 0.28 2.51
N LEU A 244 17.60 -0.47 1.75
CA LEU A 244 16.58 -1.35 2.31
C LEU A 244 17.20 -2.45 3.18
N ILE A 245 18.30 -3.07 2.73
CA ILE A 245 19.07 -4.05 3.51
C ILE A 245 19.60 -3.42 4.79
N ALA A 246 20.20 -2.22 4.73
CA ALA A 246 20.69 -1.53 5.91
C ALA A 246 19.59 -1.37 6.97
N ILE A 247 18.39 -0.94 6.55
CA ILE A 247 17.25 -0.74 7.45
C ILE A 247 16.75 -2.08 8.00
N ALA A 248 16.66 -3.13 7.17
CA ALA A 248 16.28 -4.49 7.59
C ALA A 248 17.26 -5.06 8.64
N GLU A 249 18.55 -4.72 8.55
CA GLU A 249 19.57 -5.10 9.54
C GLU A 249 19.56 -4.24 10.81
N GLY A 250 18.66 -3.26 10.91
CA GLY A 250 18.49 -2.43 12.10
C GLY A 250 19.23 -1.09 12.05
N ASN A 251 19.84 -0.72 10.92
CA ASN A 251 20.37 0.62 10.71
C ASN A 251 19.22 1.59 10.46
N ARG A 252 18.64 2.12 11.54
CA ARG A 252 17.42 2.94 11.47
C ARG A 252 17.68 4.45 11.53
N ARG A 253 18.93 4.91 11.61
CA ARG A 253 19.31 6.34 11.54
C ARG A 253 19.97 6.66 10.22
N LEU A 254 19.71 7.83 9.65
CA LEU A 254 20.26 8.23 8.34
C LEU A 254 21.79 8.07 8.27
N GLU A 255 22.50 8.47 9.32
CA GLU A 255 23.96 8.34 9.42
C GLU A 255 24.42 6.87 9.44
N ARG A 256 23.67 5.99 10.12
CA ARG A 256 23.98 4.56 10.17
C ARG A 256 23.70 3.88 8.83
N ILE A 257 22.61 4.25 8.17
CA ILE A 257 22.28 3.80 6.80
C ILE A 257 23.40 4.23 5.85
N ALA A 258 23.80 5.50 5.91
CA ALA A 258 24.85 6.03 5.05
C ALA A 258 26.19 5.33 5.25
N ASN A 259 26.59 5.10 6.51
CA ASN A 259 27.79 4.34 6.84
C ASN A 259 27.71 2.90 6.31
N PHE A 260 26.59 2.20 6.53
CA PHE A 260 26.39 0.84 6.02
C PHE A 260 26.51 0.74 4.50
N VAL A 261 25.94 1.71 3.77
CA VAL A 261 25.97 1.74 2.31
C VAL A 261 27.33 2.22 1.77
N GLY A 262 28.18 2.83 2.61
CA GLY A 262 29.46 3.40 2.20
C GLY A 262 29.33 4.73 1.44
N LEU A 263 28.27 5.50 1.70
CA LEU A 263 28.02 6.79 1.04
C LEU A 263 27.93 7.94 2.06
N PRO A 264 28.22 9.18 1.66
CA PRO A 264 27.94 10.35 2.51
C PRO A 264 26.44 10.49 2.79
N ALA A 265 26.07 10.91 4.02
CA ALA A 265 24.66 11.03 4.42
C ALA A 265 23.84 11.97 3.51
N ARG A 266 24.45 13.05 2.99
CA ARG A 266 23.80 13.97 2.04
C ARG A 266 23.41 13.27 0.73
N SER A 267 24.22 12.30 0.29
CA SER A 267 23.98 11.55 -0.96
C SER A 267 22.90 10.49 -0.80
N ILE A 268 22.64 10.00 0.42
CA ILE A 268 21.60 9.00 0.72
C ILE A 268 20.21 9.62 0.77
N TYR A 269 20.11 10.90 1.15
CA TYR A 269 18.84 11.57 1.37
C TYR A 269 17.86 11.48 0.18
N PRO A 270 18.26 11.72 -1.08
CA PRO A 270 17.36 11.60 -2.23
C PRO A 270 16.80 10.17 -2.43
N TYR A 271 17.60 9.14 -2.13
CA TYR A 271 17.17 7.75 -2.22
C TYR A 271 16.15 7.42 -1.14
N VAL A 272 16.42 7.84 0.10
CA VAL A 272 15.50 7.66 1.23
C VAL A 272 14.18 8.39 0.99
N GLU A 273 14.21 9.63 0.50
CA GLU A 273 12.98 10.34 0.11
C GLU A 273 12.20 9.61 -0.97
N THR A 274 12.90 9.08 -1.98
CA THR A 274 12.24 8.32 -3.04
C THR A 274 11.60 7.04 -2.49
N LEU A 275 12.27 6.28 -1.63
CA LEU A 275 11.70 5.09 -0.98
C LEU A 275 10.53 5.44 -0.04
N MET A 276 10.57 6.59 0.64
CA MET A 276 9.45 7.08 1.46
C MET A 276 8.25 7.43 0.60
N ARG A 277 8.49 8.12 -0.51
CA ARG A 277 7.47 8.48 -1.49
C ARG A 277 6.85 7.24 -2.14
N LEU A 278 7.64 6.19 -2.36
CA LEU A 278 7.19 4.85 -2.80
C LEU A 278 6.36 4.11 -1.75
N GLY A 279 6.39 4.56 -0.50
CA GLY A 279 5.75 3.87 0.63
C GLY A 279 6.46 2.57 1.01
N PHE A 280 7.70 2.34 0.55
CA PHE A 280 8.50 1.18 0.95
C PHE A 280 9.15 1.36 2.30
N ILE A 281 9.52 2.60 2.63
CA ILE A 281 10.00 2.97 3.95
C ILE A 281 9.19 4.12 4.51
N GLU A 282 9.32 4.34 5.81
CA GLU A 282 8.79 5.54 6.46
C GLU A 282 9.75 6.07 7.51
N LYS A 283 9.58 7.36 7.81
CA LYS A 283 10.31 8.08 8.84
C LYS A 283 9.38 8.28 10.03
N GLU A 284 9.68 7.60 11.13
CA GLU A 284 9.01 7.81 12.40
C GLU A 284 9.79 8.82 13.24
N SER A 285 9.07 9.63 14.01
CA SER A 285 9.65 10.50 15.05
C SER A 285 8.92 10.27 16.37
N PRO A 286 9.59 10.42 17.51
CA PRO A 286 8.94 10.19 18.79
C PRO A 286 7.87 11.27 18.99
N ILE A 287 6.67 10.89 19.42
CA ILE A 287 5.55 11.82 19.58
C ILE A 287 5.83 12.85 20.67
N LEU A 288 6.46 12.41 21.76
CA LEU A 288 6.82 13.24 22.90
C LEU A 288 8.35 13.37 23.01
N GLY A 289 8.83 14.55 23.39
CA GLY A 289 10.25 14.82 23.65
C GLY A 289 10.84 15.97 22.84
N SER A 290 11.91 16.58 23.38
CA SER A 290 12.58 17.76 22.82
C SER A 290 13.54 17.46 21.67
N ARG A 291 14.13 16.25 21.64
CA ARG A 291 15.00 15.77 20.55
C ARG A 291 14.28 14.71 19.73
N LYS A 292 13.78 15.12 18.56
CA LYS A 292 13.11 14.23 17.59
C LYS A 292 14.15 13.52 16.72
N VAL A 293 14.89 12.58 17.29
CA VAL A 293 15.78 11.72 16.48
C VAL A 293 14.92 10.76 15.70
N SER A 294 14.68 11.07 14.42
CA SER A 294 13.84 10.23 13.57
C SER A 294 14.52 8.89 13.24
N LEU A 295 13.68 7.85 13.14
CA LEU A 295 14.08 6.51 12.74
C LEU A 295 13.41 6.14 11.42
N TYR A 296 14.13 5.41 10.57
CA TYR A 296 13.60 4.85 9.33
C TYR A 296 13.23 3.38 9.55
N ARG A 297 12.14 2.94 8.93
CA ARG A 297 11.67 1.55 8.92
C ARG A 297 11.19 1.15 7.55
N ILE A 298 11.27 -0.14 7.27
CA ILE A 298 10.58 -0.74 6.13
C ILE A 298 9.10 -0.79 6.48
N LYS A 299 8.29 -0.10 5.68
CA LYS A 299 6.85 -0.03 5.81
C LYS A 299 6.16 -1.17 5.08
N ASP A 300 6.72 -1.57 3.94
CA ASP A 300 6.14 -2.60 3.09
C ASP A 300 6.26 -4.00 3.72
N PRO A 301 5.15 -4.72 3.96
CA PRO A 301 5.19 -6.01 4.64
C PRO A 301 5.96 -7.06 3.84
N MET A 302 5.72 -7.15 2.53
CA MET A 302 6.36 -8.13 1.65
C MET A 302 7.87 -7.90 1.59
N LEU A 303 8.32 -6.65 1.40
CA LEU A 303 9.76 -6.33 1.42
C LEU A 303 10.40 -6.66 2.77
N LEU A 304 9.75 -6.36 3.90
CA LEU A 304 10.28 -6.70 5.22
C LEU A 304 10.45 -8.21 5.37
N THR A 305 9.43 -8.99 4.98
CA THR A 305 9.44 -10.45 5.02
C THR A 305 10.58 -10.99 4.15
N TRP A 306 10.68 -10.54 2.91
CA TRP A 306 11.71 -10.98 1.98
C TRP A 306 13.13 -10.62 2.44
N LEU A 307 13.36 -9.38 2.89
CA LEU A 307 14.67 -8.94 3.38
C LEU A 307 15.09 -9.64 4.68
N THR A 308 14.12 -10.19 5.43
CA THR A 308 14.39 -10.89 6.69
C THR A 308 14.59 -12.39 6.49
N LEU A 309 13.82 -13.00 5.58
CA LEU A 309 13.77 -14.45 5.37
C LEU A 309 14.53 -14.90 4.12
N THR A 310 14.24 -14.30 2.97
CA THR A 310 14.72 -14.77 1.66
C THR A 310 16.11 -14.25 1.34
N TYR A 311 16.30 -12.93 1.38
CA TYR A 311 17.57 -12.30 0.98
C TYR A 311 18.81 -12.84 1.72
N PRO A 312 18.78 -13.04 3.05
CA PRO A 312 19.95 -13.57 3.76
C PRO A 312 20.23 -15.04 3.49
N GLN A 313 19.31 -15.76 2.81
CA GLN A 313 19.32 -17.21 2.65
C GLN A 313 19.30 -17.65 1.17
N MET A 314 19.67 -16.77 0.22
CA MET A 314 19.59 -17.09 -1.22
C MET A 314 20.38 -18.35 -1.61
N ALA A 315 21.54 -18.57 -0.97
CA ALA A 315 22.35 -19.78 -1.17
C ALA A 315 21.67 -21.03 -0.60
N GLU A 316 21.14 -20.92 0.63
CA GLU A 316 20.43 -21.99 1.31
C GLU A 316 19.12 -22.35 0.62
N ILE A 317 18.44 -21.41 -0.03
CA ILE A 317 17.27 -21.68 -0.88
C ILE A 317 17.70 -22.56 -2.05
N SER A 318 18.79 -22.18 -2.73
CA SER A 318 19.32 -22.94 -3.87
C SER A 318 19.74 -24.37 -3.48
N SER A 319 20.18 -24.59 -2.23
CA SER A 319 20.52 -25.92 -1.70
C SER A 319 19.37 -26.62 -0.96
N GLY A 320 18.18 -26.03 -0.88
CA GLY A 320 17.02 -26.59 -0.18
C GLY A 320 17.14 -26.65 1.35
N THR A 321 18.02 -25.86 1.96
CA THR A 321 18.32 -25.87 3.41
C THR A 321 17.87 -24.62 4.15
N ALA A 322 17.16 -23.69 3.49
CA ALA A 322 16.66 -22.46 4.09
C ALA A 322 15.68 -22.72 5.23
N LYS A 323 15.67 -21.83 6.24
CA LYS A 323 14.89 -21.97 7.48
C LYS A 323 14.03 -20.75 7.75
N LEU A 324 13.03 -20.94 8.62
CA LEU A 324 12.10 -19.91 9.09
C LEU A 324 12.41 -19.40 10.50
N ASP A 325 13.66 -19.53 10.95
CA ASP A 325 14.16 -19.11 12.25
C ASP A 325 13.95 -17.61 12.53
N LYS A 326 13.99 -16.76 11.49
CA LYS A 326 13.74 -15.32 11.60
C LYS A 326 12.27 -14.91 11.46
N LEU A 327 11.32 -15.85 11.31
CA LEU A 327 9.91 -15.54 11.12
C LEU A 327 9.29 -14.77 12.30
N TYR A 328 9.68 -15.12 13.53
CA TYR A 328 9.23 -14.41 14.74
C TYR A 328 9.58 -12.91 14.68
N ARG A 329 10.75 -12.56 14.15
CA ARG A 329 11.19 -11.16 14.01
C ARG A 329 10.27 -10.37 13.07
N VAL A 330 9.85 -10.99 11.96
CA VAL A 330 8.91 -10.38 11.01
C VAL A 330 7.59 -10.13 11.72
N TYR A 331 7.02 -11.14 12.37
CA TYR A 331 5.75 -10.98 13.08
C TYR A 331 5.79 -9.97 14.21
N SER A 332 6.85 -9.95 15.03
CA SER A 332 6.99 -8.95 16.10
C SER A 332 6.87 -7.52 15.55
N ILE A 333 7.57 -7.21 14.46
CA ILE A 333 7.54 -5.88 13.84
C ILE A 333 6.17 -5.61 13.21
N ARG A 334 5.58 -6.59 12.52
CA ARG A 334 4.33 -6.42 11.79
C ARG A 334 3.11 -6.39 12.70
N PHE A 335 3.19 -7.03 13.87
CA PHE A 335 2.13 -7.02 14.86
C PHE A 335 2.00 -5.66 15.55
N GLU A 336 3.10 -4.92 15.74
CA GLU A 336 3.06 -3.52 16.16
C GLU A 336 2.26 -2.65 15.16
N GLU A 337 2.48 -2.85 13.86
CA GLU A 337 1.76 -2.10 12.83
C GLU A 337 0.29 -2.53 12.71
N LEU A 338 -0.01 -3.82 12.89
CA LEU A 338 -1.38 -4.32 12.96
C LEU A 338 -2.12 -3.73 14.18
N ALA A 339 -1.49 -3.67 15.34
CA ALA A 339 -2.07 -3.08 16.55
C ALA A 339 -2.39 -1.57 16.34
N LYS A 340 -1.49 -0.81 15.71
CA LYS A 340 -1.76 0.58 15.34
C LYS A 340 -2.92 0.70 14.34
N GLU A 341 -2.99 -0.19 13.36
CA GLU A 341 -4.08 -0.24 12.38
C GLU A 341 -5.43 -0.51 13.07
N PHE A 342 -5.48 -1.51 13.95
CA PHE A 342 -6.64 -1.81 14.80
C PHE A 342 -7.11 -0.58 15.59
N LEU A 343 -6.21 0.07 16.33
CA LEU A 343 -6.54 1.28 17.10
C LEU A 343 -7.05 2.41 16.20
N THR A 344 -6.49 2.56 15.00
CA THR A 344 -6.87 3.62 14.04
C THR A 344 -8.25 3.40 13.44
N LEU A 345 -8.57 2.16 13.09
CA LEU A 345 -9.82 1.80 12.42
C LEU A 345 -10.99 1.72 13.39
N PHE A 346 -10.79 1.10 14.56
CA PHE A 346 -11.87 0.75 15.48
C PHE A 346 -11.98 1.66 16.69
N ARG A 347 -10.95 2.47 16.96
CA ARG A 347 -10.95 3.47 18.04
C ARG A 347 -11.50 2.92 19.37
N PRO A 348 -11.00 1.78 19.88
CA PRO A 348 -11.44 1.26 21.19
C PRO A 348 -11.01 2.17 22.35
N ILE A 349 -10.15 3.14 22.06
CA ILE A 349 -9.79 4.29 22.89
C ILE A 349 -9.75 5.54 22.02
N GLU A 350 -10.04 6.70 22.62
CA GLU A 350 -9.94 8.01 21.96
C GLU A 350 -8.50 8.50 21.90
N PHE A 351 -8.14 9.13 20.77
CA PHE A 351 -6.84 9.77 20.57
C PHE A 351 -6.83 10.72 19.36
N LYS A 352 -6.11 11.84 19.49
CA LYS A 352 -5.80 12.75 18.38
C LYS A 352 -4.51 12.38 17.67
N THR A 353 -3.53 11.85 18.40
CA THR A 353 -2.20 11.50 17.87
C THR A 353 -1.84 10.08 18.26
N LEU A 354 -1.31 9.30 17.30
CA LEU A 354 -0.86 7.91 17.48
C LEU A 354 0.53 7.72 16.88
N GLY A 355 1.39 6.96 17.56
CA GLY A 355 2.75 6.67 17.10
C GLY A 355 3.60 6.08 18.22
N ARG A 356 4.91 6.33 18.20
CA ARG A 356 5.89 5.69 19.10
C ARG A 356 6.58 6.72 19.98
N TRP A 357 7.25 6.24 21.02
CA TRP A 357 8.15 7.05 21.83
C TRP A 357 9.47 6.32 22.08
N TRP A 358 10.58 7.06 22.06
CA TRP A 358 11.87 6.54 22.47
C TRP A 358 12.75 7.62 23.12
N TYR A 359 13.49 7.21 24.16
CA TYR A 359 14.42 8.09 24.85
C TYR A 359 15.52 7.29 25.56
N ARG A 360 16.79 7.64 25.32
CA ARG A 360 17.97 7.04 25.97
C ARG A 360 17.98 5.50 26.00
N GLY A 361 17.57 4.87 24.90
CA GLY A 361 17.56 3.41 24.76
C GLY A 361 16.26 2.73 25.16
N GLU A 362 15.32 3.47 25.77
CA GLU A 362 13.95 3.00 26.01
C GLU A 362 13.08 3.28 24.79
N GLU A 363 12.13 2.39 24.52
CA GLU A 363 11.08 2.52 23.49
C GLU A 363 9.73 2.09 24.09
N ILE A 364 8.67 2.78 23.68
CA ILE A 364 7.27 2.40 23.88
C ILE A 364 6.66 2.23 22.49
N ASP A 365 6.10 1.05 22.22
CA ASP A 365 5.64 0.62 20.90
C ASP A 365 4.48 1.46 20.37
N ILE A 366 3.56 1.84 21.25
CA ILE A 366 2.42 2.69 20.91
C ILE A 366 2.18 3.74 22.00
N VAL A 367 2.03 4.98 21.58
CA VAL A 367 1.61 6.13 22.39
C VAL A 367 0.43 6.79 21.67
N ALA A 368 -0.73 6.75 22.31
CA ALA A 368 -1.96 7.36 21.83
C ALA A 368 -2.35 8.53 22.77
N ILE A 369 -2.37 9.75 22.24
CA ILE A 369 -2.58 10.97 23.03
C ILE A 369 -3.90 11.62 22.66
N ASP A 370 -4.70 11.93 23.67
CA ASP A 370 -5.84 12.84 23.58
C ASP A 370 -5.78 13.88 24.69
N GLU A 371 -5.61 15.16 24.32
CA GLU A 371 -5.56 16.29 25.27
C GLU A 371 -4.71 16.00 26.52
N ASP A 372 -5.35 15.72 27.66
CA ASP A 372 -4.74 15.45 28.96
C ASP A 372 -4.58 13.96 29.29
N ILE A 373 -4.72 13.07 28.32
CA ILE A 373 -4.57 11.61 28.47
C ILE A 373 -3.52 11.07 27.50
N ALA A 374 -2.58 10.28 28.03
CA ALA A 374 -1.63 9.49 27.26
C ALA A 374 -1.83 8.00 27.56
N ASN A 375 -2.19 7.24 26.54
CA ASN A 375 -2.26 5.78 26.60
C ASN A 375 -0.93 5.22 26.08
N LEU A 376 -0.15 4.62 26.97
CA LEU A 376 1.12 3.97 26.66
C LEU A 376 0.87 2.48 26.54
N ILE A 377 1.27 1.87 25.42
CA ILE A 377 0.92 0.48 25.11
C ILE A 377 2.18 -0.25 24.59
N GLU A 378 2.46 -1.41 25.19
CA GLU A 378 3.46 -2.37 24.69
C GLU A 378 2.80 -3.39 23.78
N VAL A 379 3.50 -3.82 22.73
CA VAL A 379 3.01 -4.83 21.80
C VAL A 379 3.90 -6.07 21.85
N LYS A 380 3.31 -7.26 21.95
CA LYS A 380 4.05 -8.52 22.12
C LYS A 380 3.47 -9.65 21.27
N TRP A 381 4.20 -10.09 20.26
CA TRP A 381 3.80 -11.25 19.44
C TRP A 381 4.05 -12.59 20.16
N MET A 382 3.36 -12.82 21.29
CA MET A 382 3.45 -14.05 22.06
C MET A 382 2.21 -14.23 22.94
N ASP A 383 2.02 -15.43 23.46
CA ASP A 383 1.00 -15.70 24.47
C ASP A 383 1.54 -15.34 25.84
N LEU A 384 0.78 -14.56 26.59
CA LEU A 384 1.17 -14.08 27.91
C LEU A 384 0.26 -14.68 28.97
N ARG A 385 0.85 -15.34 29.97
CA ARG A 385 0.15 -15.63 31.22
C ARG A 385 -0.08 -14.34 32.00
N LYS A 386 -1.04 -14.33 32.93
CA LYS A 386 -1.36 -13.12 33.72
C LYS A 386 -0.11 -12.50 34.37
N LYS A 387 0.77 -13.33 34.95
CA LYS A 387 2.02 -12.86 35.59
C LYS A 387 3.00 -12.22 34.61
N GLU A 388 3.08 -12.73 33.38
CA GLU A 388 3.96 -12.20 32.33
C GLU A 388 3.42 -10.88 31.80
N ALA A 389 2.10 -10.78 31.59
CA ALA A 389 1.43 -9.53 31.23
C ALA A 389 1.63 -8.44 32.29
N LEU A 390 1.45 -8.76 33.59
CA LEU A 390 1.72 -7.84 34.69
C LEU A 390 3.18 -7.36 34.72
N ARG A 391 4.13 -8.24 34.44
CA ARG A 391 5.55 -7.86 34.35
C ARG A 391 5.79 -6.87 33.22
N VAL A 392 5.22 -7.09 32.04
CA VAL A 392 5.32 -6.14 30.91
C VAL A 392 4.73 -4.78 31.29
N LEU A 393 3.57 -4.76 31.97
CA LEU A 393 2.93 -3.53 32.43
C LEU A 393 3.76 -2.79 33.50
N GLN A 394 4.40 -3.51 34.42
CA GLN A 394 5.34 -2.93 35.40
C GLN A 394 6.58 -2.34 34.72
N GLU A 395 7.16 -3.04 33.74
CA GLU A 395 8.28 -2.51 32.95
C GLU A 395 7.87 -1.25 32.17
N LEU A 396 6.64 -1.22 31.65
CA LEU A 396 6.06 -0.05 30.98
C LEU A 396 5.81 1.11 31.95
N GLU A 397 5.39 0.85 33.19
CA GLU A 397 5.25 1.87 34.23
C GLU A 397 6.60 2.55 34.54
N GLU A 398 7.70 1.79 34.59
CA GLU A 398 9.04 2.35 34.75
C GLU A 398 9.47 3.21 33.55
N LYS A 399 9.10 2.82 32.32
CA LYS A 399 9.32 3.65 31.12
C LYS A 399 8.48 4.92 31.15
N ALA A 400 7.23 4.84 31.61
CA ALA A 400 6.29 5.96 31.68
C ALA A 400 6.83 7.12 32.53
N LYS A 401 7.59 6.83 33.60
CA LYS A 401 8.27 7.84 34.42
C LYS A 401 9.26 8.73 33.65
N LYS A 402 9.75 8.26 32.50
CA LYS A 402 10.68 8.99 31.61
C LYS A 402 9.95 9.79 30.52
N VAL A 403 8.64 9.61 30.38
CA VAL A 403 7.80 10.32 29.42
C VAL A 403 7.42 11.68 30.00
N ASN A 404 7.83 12.75 29.33
CA ASN A 404 7.47 14.12 29.75
C ASN A 404 6.04 14.46 29.30
N PHE A 405 5.05 14.08 30.11
CA PHE A 405 3.63 14.36 29.89
C PHE A 405 2.96 14.71 31.23
N SER A 406 2.19 15.80 31.29
CA SER A 406 1.60 16.33 32.52
C SER A 406 0.21 15.78 32.85
N GLY A 407 -0.41 15.07 31.92
CA GLY A 407 -1.77 14.53 32.06
C GLY A 407 -1.81 13.12 32.65
N LYS A 408 -3.00 12.50 32.61
CA LYS A 408 -3.23 11.12 33.05
C LYS A 408 -2.53 10.15 32.11
N ILE A 409 -1.79 9.19 32.68
CA ILE A 409 -1.19 8.09 31.93
C ILE A 409 -1.99 6.81 32.19
N ASN A 410 -2.45 6.17 31.11
CA ASN A 410 -3.00 4.82 31.15
C ASN A 410 -1.96 3.85 30.55
N LEU A 411 -1.86 2.66 31.14
CA LEU A 411 -0.93 1.63 30.68
C LEU A 411 -1.69 0.51 29.98
N GLY A 412 -1.10 -0.03 28.93
CA GLY A 412 -1.73 -1.09 28.16
C GLY A 412 -0.77 -2.06 27.52
N ILE A 413 -1.36 -3.14 27.03
CA ILE A 413 -0.67 -4.20 26.32
C ILE A 413 -1.55 -4.74 25.19
N VAL A 414 -0.92 -4.98 24.04
CA VAL A 414 -1.49 -5.78 22.96
C VAL A 414 -0.63 -7.02 22.80
N ALA A 415 -1.20 -8.22 22.90
CA ALA A 415 -0.44 -9.46 22.72
C ALA A 415 -1.10 -10.42 21.73
N ARG A 416 -0.43 -11.54 21.39
CA ARG A 416 -1.09 -12.58 20.57
C ARG A 416 -2.27 -13.18 21.34
N ASN A 417 -2.05 -13.49 22.62
CA ASN A 417 -3.06 -13.92 23.57
C ASN A 417 -2.70 -13.39 24.96
N VAL A 418 -3.69 -13.00 25.76
CA VAL A 418 -3.51 -12.59 27.16
C VAL A 418 -4.42 -13.40 28.07
N GLU A 419 -3.83 -14.29 28.88
CA GLU A 419 -4.56 -15.05 29.88
C GLU A 419 -5.21 -14.12 30.91
N LYS A 420 -6.50 -14.31 31.20
CA LYS A 420 -7.27 -13.49 32.15
C LYS A 420 -7.30 -12.00 31.79
N LYS A 421 -7.36 -11.65 30.48
CA LYS A 421 -7.47 -10.26 30.00
C LYS A 421 -8.56 -9.43 30.70
N GLU A 422 -9.71 -10.04 30.98
CA GLU A 422 -10.82 -9.37 31.68
C GLU A 422 -10.49 -8.97 33.14
N GLU A 423 -9.65 -9.73 33.84
CA GLU A 423 -9.21 -9.34 35.18
C GLU A 423 -8.29 -8.11 35.11
N LEU A 424 -7.37 -8.08 34.14
CA LEU A 424 -6.47 -6.94 33.94
C LEU A 424 -7.23 -5.67 33.50
N ARG A 425 -8.26 -5.83 32.66
CA ARG A 425 -9.17 -4.72 32.29
C ARG A 425 -9.88 -4.15 33.52
N LYS A 426 -10.35 -5.00 34.44
CA LYS A 426 -10.96 -4.58 35.72
C LYS A 426 -9.97 -3.88 36.65
N GLU A 427 -8.69 -4.23 36.57
CA GLU A 427 -7.60 -3.55 37.29
C GLU A 427 -7.25 -2.17 36.66
N GLY A 428 -7.88 -1.80 35.54
CA GLY A 428 -7.73 -0.50 34.89
C GLY A 428 -6.72 -0.45 33.75
N TYR A 429 -6.15 -1.60 33.36
CA TYR A 429 -5.23 -1.71 32.23
C TYR A 429 -5.97 -1.78 30.89
N LEU A 430 -5.37 -1.19 29.86
CA LEU A 430 -5.84 -1.32 28.48
C LEU A 430 -5.27 -2.62 27.88
N VAL A 431 -6.10 -3.64 27.70
CA VAL A 431 -5.62 -4.96 27.26
C VAL A 431 -6.38 -5.39 26.02
N TRP A 432 -5.66 -5.73 24.97
CA TRP A 432 -6.22 -6.39 23.78
C TRP A 432 -5.34 -7.57 23.35
N ASP A 433 -5.93 -8.52 22.66
CA ASP A 433 -5.21 -9.61 22.01
C ASP A 433 -5.63 -9.80 20.54
N LEU A 434 -5.12 -10.85 19.89
CA LEU A 434 -5.44 -11.12 18.50
C LEU A 434 -6.93 -11.44 18.29
N GLU A 435 -7.59 -12.06 19.28
CA GLU A 435 -9.03 -12.33 19.22
C GLU A 435 -9.82 -11.01 19.17
N ASP A 436 -9.49 -10.02 20.02
CA ASP A 436 -10.12 -8.70 19.99
C ASP A 436 -9.94 -8.01 18.61
N ILE A 437 -8.76 -8.14 18.00
CA ILE A 437 -8.46 -7.58 16.67
C ILE A 437 -9.31 -8.25 15.58
N LEU A 438 -9.48 -9.56 15.64
CA LEU A 438 -10.29 -10.33 14.67
C LEU A 438 -11.79 -10.08 14.86
N GLU A 439 -12.28 -10.04 16.10
CA GLU A 439 -13.69 -9.75 16.40
C GLU A 439 -14.11 -8.37 15.88
N ALA A 440 -13.24 -7.37 16.01
CA ALA A 440 -13.49 -6.03 15.49
C ALA A 440 -13.71 -6.03 13.96
N ALA A 441 -12.92 -6.82 13.22
CA ALA A 441 -13.13 -6.99 11.77
C ALA A 441 -14.50 -7.62 11.45
N GLY A 442 -14.89 -8.66 12.20
CA GLY A 442 -16.18 -9.34 12.04
C GLY A 442 -17.38 -8.43 12.29
N ASN A 443 -17.29 -7.56 13.29
CA ASN A 443 -18.35 -6.58 13.57
C ASN A 443 -18.48 -5.53 12.46
N SER A 444 -17.36 -5.07 11.88
CA SER A 444 -17.40 -4.14 10.75
C SER A 444 -18.02 -4.75 9.48
N GLU A 445 -17.79 -6.04 9.22
CA GLU A 445 -18.46 -6.70 8.08
C GLU A 445 -19.97 -6.80 8.28
N ARG A 446 -20.42 -7.06 9.51
CA ARG A 446 -21.85 -7.11 9.84
C ARG A 446 -22.55 -5.76 9.70
N GLU A 447 -21.85 -4.65 9.92
CA GLU A 447 -22.38 -3.30 9.71
C GLU A 447 -22.43 -2.88 8.23
N LYS A 448 -21.70 -3.58 7.34
CA LYS A 448 -21.70 -3.33 5.89
C LYS A 448 -22.81 -4.10 5.15
N LEU A 449 -23.29 -5.22 5.72
CA LEU A 449 -24.41 -6.04 5.24
C LEU A 449 -25.74 -5.44 5.71
#